data_AF-A0A7K4CUE5-F1
#
_entry.id   AF-A0A7K4CUE5-F1
#
_cell.length_a   1.000
_cell.length_b   1.000
_cell.length_c   1.000
_cell.angle_alpha   90.00
_cell.angle_beta   90.00
_cell.angle_gamma   90.00
#
_symmetry.space_group_name_H-M   'P 1'
#
loop_
_entity.id
_entity.type
_entity.pdbx_description
1 polymer ?
#
loop_
_entity_poly.entity_id
_entity_poly.type
_entity_poly.pdbx_seq_one_letter_code
_entity_poly.pdbx_strand_id
1 'polypeptide(L)'
;PDWYITCLLNSRVFDVYRKTFLNNTVSVLVNDLRMMPVVIPTVEQITRFKALFDEAVAIKKQQFAKTMDPTRIKARLASIQARVDRAVNALYGLPDNILART
;
A
#
# COMPACT_ATOMS: atom_id res chain seq x y z
N PRO A 1 4.93 -9.84 8.88
CA PRO A 1 5.02 -8.68 9.80
C PRO A 1 3.86 -7.70 9.57
N ASP A 2 3.44 -6.98 10.61
CA ASP A 2 2.32 -6.02 10.57
C ASP A 2 2.52 -4.88 9.55
N TRP A 3 3.72 -4.30 9.50
CA TRP A 3 4.09 -3.27 8.54
C TRP A 3 4.02 -3.76 7.09
N TYR A 4 4.34 -5.02 6.84
CA TYR A 4 4.26 -5.62 5.50
C TYR A 4 2.81 -5.75 5.05
N ILE A 5 1.95 -6.26 5.93
CA ILE A 5 0.51 -6.33 5.67
C ILE A 5 -0.06 -4.93 5.45
N THR A 6 0.42 -3.93 6.19
CA THR A 6 0.02 -2.53 5.99
C THR A 6 0.39 -2.04 4.59
N CYS A 7 1.58 -2.35 4.06
CA CYS A 7 1.94 -2.02 2.67
C CYS A 7 1.00 -2.68 1.65
N LEU A 8 0.67 -3.97 1.85
CA LEU A 8 -0.24 -4.68 0.95
C LEU A 8 -1.63 -4.04 0.95
N LEU A 9 -2.20 -3.79 2.14
CA LEU A 9 -3.54 -3.22 2.29
C LEU A 9 -3.65 -1.79 1.77
N ASN A 10 -2.55 -1.02 1.78
CA ASN A 10 -2.53 0.32 1.21
C ASN A 10 -2.31 0.32 -0.31
N SER A 11 -2.15 -0.83 -0.97
CA SER A 11 -1.96 -0.87 -2.42
C SER A 11 -3.27 -0.78 -3.19
N ARG A 12 -3.20 -0.18 -4.39
CA ARG A 12 -4.36 -0.03 -5.28
C ARG A 12 -4.96 -1.37 -5.70
N VAL A 13 -4.12 -2.39 -5.93
CA VAL A 13 -4.58 -3.74 -6.30
C VAL A 13 -5.42 -4.38 -5.20
N PHE A 14 -5.02 -4.24 -3.94
CA PHE A 14 -5.77 -4.79 -2.82
C PHE A 14 -7.12 -4.09 -2.63
N ASP A 15 -7.16 -2.75 -2.78
CA ASP A 15 -8.43 -2.02 -2.71
C ASP A 15 -9.39 -2.42 -3.84
N VAL A 16 -8.90 -2.54 -5.08
CA VAL A 16 -9.72 -3.00 -6.21
C VAL A 16 -10.17 -4.44 -6.03
N TYR A 17 -9.26 -5.36 -5.69
CA TYR A 17 -9.62 -6.76 -5.48
C TYR A 17 -10.73 -6.90 -4.44
N ARG A 18 -10.57 -6.22 -3.29
CA ARG A 18 -11.58 -6.24 -2.24
C ARG A 18 -12.93 -5.70 -2.73
N LYS A 19 -12.94 -4.52 -3.39
CA LYS A 19 -14.16 -3.87 -3.87
C LYS A 19 -14.88 -4.69 -4.95
N THR A 20 -14.13 -5.38 -5.80
CA THR A 20 -14.67 -6.15 -6.92
C THR A 20 -15.13 -7.54 -6.51
N PHE A 21 -14.39 -8.23 -5.64
CA PHE A 21 -14.60 -9.66 -5.39
C PHE A 21 -15.11 -10.01 -4.00
N LEU A 22 -14.90 -9.15 -2.98
CA LEU A 22 -15.26 -9.46 -1.60
C LEU A 22 -16.43 -8.62 -1.12
N ASN A 23 -16.23 -7.31 -1.02
CA ASN A 23 -17.16 -6.38 -0.40
C ASN A 23 -16.89 -4.95 -0.89
N ASN A 24 -17.88 -4.33 -1.54
CA ASN A 24 -17.79 -2.97 -2.05
C ASN A 24 -18.18 -1.89 -1.02
N THR A 25 -18.52 -2.28 0.21
CA THR A 25 -18.79 -1.30 1.28
C THR A 25 -17.49 -0.65 1.78
N VAL A 26 -17.63 0.51 2.43
CA VAL A 26 -16.49 1.28 2.97
C VAL A 26 -15.79 0.53 4.11
N SER A 27 -16.54 -0.25 4.89
CA SER A 27 -16.04 -0.96 6.06
C SER A 27 -15.29 -2.23 5.66
N VAL A 28 -14.04 -2.36 6.12
CA VAL A 28 -13.25 -3.58 5.98
C VAL A 28 -13.42 -4.42 7.24
N LEU A 29 -13.92 -5.64 7.11
CA LEU A 29 -14.07 -6.58 8.21
C LEU A 29 -12.92 -7.59 8.21
N VAL A 30 -12.68 -8.20 9.37
CA VAL A 30 -11.65 -9.26 9.51
C VAL A 30 -11.90 -10.41 8.55
N ASN A 31 -13.17 -10.72 8.26
CA ASN A 31 -13.52 -11.77 7.31
C ASN A 31 -13.09 -11.43 5.88
N ASP A 32 -13.16 -10.16 5.47
CA ASP A 32 -12.68 -9.72 4.16
C ASP A 32 -11.16 -9.90 4.05
N LEU A 33 -10.43 -9.56 5.13
CA LEU A 33 -8.97 -9.68 5.18
C LEU A 33 -8.48 -11.13 5.09
N ARG A 34 -9.25 -12.10 5.62
CA ARG A 34 -8.92 -13.54 5.52
C ARG A 34 -8.97 -14.07 4.09
N MET A 35 -9.72 -13.41 3.21
CA MET A 35 -9.85 -13.80 1.81
C MET A 35 -8.82 -13.10 0.90
N MET A 36 -8.00 -12.19 1.45
CA MET A 36 -6.98 -11.50 0.67
C MET A 36 -5.82 -12.46 0.35
N PRO A 37 -5.39 -12.56 -0.92
CA PRO A 37 -4.22 -13.37 -1.27
C PRO A 37 -2.96 -12.71 -0.71
N VAL A 38 -2.18 -13.41 0.10
CA VAL A 38 -0.91 -12.89 0.65
C VAL A 38 0.26 -13.72 0.15
N VAL A 39 1.06 -13.13 -0.75
CA VAL A 39 2.31 -13.73 -1.22
C VAL A 39 3.42 -13.54 -0.18
N ILE A 40 4.22 -14.59 0.05
CA ILE A 40 5.42 -14.52 0.89
C ILE A 40 6.56 -13.92 0.05
N PRO A 41 7.11 -12.76 0.45
CA PRO A 41 8.15 -12.08 -0.31
C PRO A 41 9.53 -12.70 -0.08
N THR A 42 10.45 -12.44 -1.02
CA THR A 42 11.89 -12.71 -0.83
C THR A 42 12.50 -11.74 0.18
N VAL A 43 13.72 -12.05 0.65
CA VAL A 43 14.49 -11.19 1.57
C VAL A 43 14.73 -9.78 0.99
N GLU A 44 14.96 -9.69 -0.32
CA GLU A 44 15.16 -8.41 -1.01
C GLU A 44 13.85 -7.61 -1.07
N GLN A 45 12.75 -8.27 -1.43
CA GLN A 45 11.42 -7.66 -1.52
C GLN A 45 10.94 -7.18 -0.14
N ILE A 46 11.07 -8.00 0.91
CA ILE A 46 10.62 -7.64 2.26
C ILE A 46 11.43 -6.45 2.81
N THR A 47 12.73 -6.39 2.51
CA THR A 47 13.59 -5.25 2.88
C THR A 47 13.13 -3.97 2.17
N ARG A 48 12.80 -4.06 0.88
CA ARG A 48 12.27 -2.93 0.10
C ARG A 48 10.93 -2.44 0.66
N PHE A 49 10.02 -3.34 1.03
CA PHE A 49 8.76 -2.96 1.68
C PHE A 49 8.99 -2.27 3.02
N LYS A 50 9.95 -2.75 3.82
CA LYS A 50 10.27 -2.11 5.10
C LYS A 50 10.76 -0.67 4.92
N ALA A 51 11.67 -0.45 3.96
CA ALA A 51 12.14 0.89 3.66
C ALA A 51 11.01 1.85 3.23
N LEU A 52 10.08 1.38 2.40
CA LEU A 52 8.90 2.16 1.98
C LEU A 52 7.99 2.50 3.17
N PHE A 53 7.76 1.53 4.05
CA PHE A 53 6.95 1.71 5.24
C PHE A 53 7.57 2.74 6.20
N ASP A 54 8.86 2.59 6.50
CA ASP A 54 9.57 3.49 7.42
C ASP A 54 9.60 4.93 6.88
N GLU A 55 9.80 5.09 5.56
CA GLU A 55 9.72 6.38 4.88
C GLU A 55 8.31 7.01 5.02
N ALA A 56 7.25 6.23 4.82
CA ALA A 56 5.87 6.68 4.98
C ALA A 56 5.57 7.10 6.43
N VAL A 57 6.02 6.31 7.40
CA VAL A 57 5.85 6.59 8.82
C VAL A 57 6.57 7.86 9.23
N ALA A 58 7.80 8.09 8.75
CA ALA A 58 8.55 9.30 9.02
C ALA A 58 7.80 10.55 8.53
N ILE A 59 7.24 10.49 7.32
CA ILE A 59 6.45 11.60 6.76
C ILE A 59 5.15 11.80 7.52
N LYS A 60 4.44 10.73 7.89
CA LYS A 60 3.23 10.83 8.72
C LYS A 60 3.50 11.44 10.08
N LYS A 61 4.62 11.10 10.73
CA LYS A 61 5.04 11.74 11.98
C LYS A 61 5.28 13.25 11.80
N GLN A 62 5.93 13.67 10.72
CA GLN A 62 6.11 15.09 10.39
C GLN A 62 4.76 15.80 10.13
N GLN A 63 3.80 15.11 9.51
CA GLN A 63 2.44 15.60 9.31
C GLN A 63 1.72 15.88 10.63
N PHE A 64 1.76 14.93 11.58
CA PHE A 64 1.14 15.11 12.89
C PHE A 64 1.82 16.19 13.73
N ALA A 65 3.14 16.31 13.62
CA ALA A 65 3.91 17.36 14.29
C ALA A 65 3.76 18.75 13.64
N LYS A 66 3.07 18.85 12.49
CA LYS A 66 2.90 20.09 11.69
C LYS A 66 4.22 20.77 11.33
N THR A 67 5.30 20.00 11.18
CA THR A 67 6.67 20.52 10.94
C THR A 67 6.99 20.71 9.46
N MET A 68 6.08 20.37 8.55
CA MET A 68 6.27 20.49 7.11
C MET A 68 4.98 20.95 6.44
N ASP A 69 5.13 21.69 5.34
CA ASP A 69 4.02 22.14 4.50
C ASP A 69 3.11 20.97 4.07
N PRO A 70 1.77 21.07 4.27
CA PRO A 70 0.82 20.01 3.91
C PRO A 70 0.85 19.60 2.45
N THR A 71 1.11 20.53 1.52
CA THR A 71 1.20 20.25 0.08
C THR A 71 2.41 19.38 -0.22
N ARG A 72 3.56 19.72 0.37
CA ARG A 72 4.79 18.93 0.26
C ARG A 72 4.63 17.53 0.86
N ILE A 73 3.95 17.40 2.00
CA ILE A 73 3.63 16.10 2.61
C ILE A 73 2.78 15.26 1.65
N LYS A 74 1.71 15.84 1.09
CA LYS A 74 0.82 15.15 0.16
C LYS A 74 1.58 14.65 -1.08
N ALA A 75 2.44 15.48 -1.66
CA ALA A 75 3.26 15.10 -2.82
C ALA A 75 4.21 13.94 -2.51
N ARG A 76 4.89 13.97 -1.36
CA ARG A 76 5.79 12.88 -0.96
C ARG A 76 5.04 11.59 -0.66
N LEU A 77 3.90 11.65 0.04
CA LEU A 77 3.06 10.49 0.29
C LEU A 77 2.53 9.90 -1.03
N ALA A 78 2.15 10.72 -2.00
CA ALA A 78 1.74 10.24 -3.32
C ALA A 78 2.87 9.52 -4.06
N SER A 79 4.10 10.02 -3.97
CA SER A 79 5.28 9.35 -4.52
C SER A 79 5.54 7.98 -3.87
N ILE A 80 5.42 7.90 -2.54
CA ILE A 80 5.55 6.64 -1.81
C ILE A 80 4.43 5.67 -2.19
N GLN A 81 3.19 6.15 -2.27
CA GLN A 81 2.04 5.35 -2.69
C GLN A 81 2.30 4.69 -4.05
N ALA A 82 2.74 5.46 -5.04
CA ALA A 82 3.06 4.93 -6.37
C ALA A 82 4.19 3.89 -6.33
N ARG A 83 5.17 4.03 -5.42
CA ARG A 83 6.25 3.05 -5.23
C ARG A 83 5.77 1.78 -4.54
N VAL A 84 4.85 1.89 -3.57
CA VAL A 84 4.19 0.76 -2.91
C VAL A 84 3.34 0.00 -3.94
N ASP A 85 2.53 0.70 -4.73
CA ASP A 85 1.71 0.10 -5.77
C ASP A 85 2.55 -0.71 -6.77
N ARG A 86 3.65 -0.13 -7.29
CA ARG A 86 4.57 -0.85 -8.17
C ARG A 86 5.23 -2.06 -7.50
N ALA A 87 5.63 -1.93 -6.23
CA ALA A 87 6.23 -3.03 -5.48
C ALA A 87 5.23 -4.18 -5.28
N VAL A 88 3.96 -3.88 -4.99
CA VAL A 88 2.90 -4.88 -4.89
C VAL A 88 2.59 -5.48 -6.26
N ASN A 89 2.43 -4.68 -7.31
CA ASN A 89 2.21 -5.21 -8.66
C ASN A 89 3.30 -6.21 -9.06
N ALA A 90 4.57 -5.84 -8.87
CA ALA A 90 5.70 -6.73 -9.14
C ALA A 90 5.66 -8.02 -8.29
N LEU A 91 5.28 -7.93 -7.01
CA LEU A 91 5.16 -9.08 -6.12
C LEU A 91 4.08 -10.09 -6.60
N TYR A 92 2.98 -9.59 -7.16
CA TYR A 92 1.88 -10.41 -7.68
C TYR A 92 1.99 -10.69 -9.19
N GLY A 93 3.07 -10.28 -9.85
CA GLY A 93 3.28 -10.49 -11.29
C GLY A 93 2.33 -9.68 -12.19
N LEU A 94 1.85 -8.53 -11.70
CA LEU A 94 0.90 -7.66 -12.41
C LEU A 94 1.62 -6.51 -13.14
N PRO A 95 1.10 -6.03 -14.28
CA PRO A 95 1.64 -4.87 -14.98
C PRO A 95 1.32 -3.55 -14.25
N ASP A 96 2.19 -2.56 -14.39
CA ASP A 96 2.07 -1.27 -13.69
C ASP A 96 0.81 -0.47 -14.05
N ASN A 97 0.21 -0.73 -15.20
CA ASN A 97 -0.99 -0.05 -15.71
C ASN A 97 -2.29 -0.83 -15.50
N ILE A 98 -2.28 -1.90 -14.70
CA ILE A 98 -3.42 -2.83 -14.61
C ILE A 98 -4.75 -2.16 -14.21
N LEU A 99 -4.69 -1.02 -13.52
CA LEU A 99 -5.86 -0.30 -13.02
C LEU A 99 -6.03 1.09 -13.65
N ALA A 100 -5.33 1.41 -14.74
CA ALA A 100 -5.44 2.71 -15.41
C ALA A 100 -6.73 2.88 -16.24
N ARG A 101 -7.54 1.81 -16.37
CA ARG A 101 -8.76 1.76 -17.19
C ARG A 101 -10.05 1.70 -16.37
N THR A 102 -10.00 2.00 -15.07
CA THR A 102 -11.15 1.98 -14.15
C THR A 102 -11.21 3.29 -13.39
#